data_AF-A0A6B3SYV2-F1
#
_entry.id   AF-A0A6B3SYV2-F1
#
_cell.length_a   1.000
_cell.length_b   1.000
_cell.length_c   1.000
_cell.angle_alpha   90.00
_cell.angle_beta   90.00
_cell.angle_gamma   90.00
#
_symmetry.space_group_name_H-M   'P 1'
#
loop_
_entity.id
_entity.type
_entity.pdbx_description
1 polymer ?
#
loop_
_entity_poly.entity_id
_entity_poly.type
_entity_poly.pdbx_seq_one_letter_code
_entity_poly.pdbx_strand_id
1 'polypeptide(L)'
;MLDTTRHLAPTLAHAALAHADLLLYLLPSALLAALLHALSRRHAFFLAWLLPGTFMHEMAHLLAAAVTNARPVSFSILPRRQGNAWILGTVGCANIRWYNGLFVGLAPMLVLALPVGVAVWRTRHGVAWEWDDAWIAALLAPQLVSWLPSSADWRLALHSWPISLAAAILLGMFFWMGGHA
;
A
#
# COMPACT_ATOMS: atom_id res chain seq x y z
N MET A 1 -28.18 -21.57 29.48
CA MET A 1 -28.03 -21.23 28.05
C MET A 1 -28.29 -19.74 27.95
N LEU A 2 -27.25 -18.95 28.23
CA LEU A 2 -27.34 -17.50 28.43
C LEU A 2 -27.08 -16.75 27.11
N ASP A 3 -27.73 -15.59 27.05
CA ASP A 3 -28.04 -14.71 25.93
C ASP A 3 -26.80 -14.00 25.33
N THR A 4 -25.92 -14.75 24.65
CA THR A 4 -24.69 -14.21 24.02
C THR A 4 -24.99 -13.27 22.83
N THR A 5 -26.18 -13.35 22.24
CA THR A 5 -26.55 -12.63 21.01
C THR A 5 -26.80 -11.14 21.25
N ARG A 6 -27.26 -10.73 22.44
CA ARG A 6 -27.51 -9.32 22.77
C ARG A 6 -26.24 -8.47 22.92
N HIS A 7 -25.11 -9.08 23.26
CA HIS A 7 -23.82 -8.38 23.37
C HIS A 7 -23.07 -8.28 22.04
N LEU A 8 -23.34 -9.19 21.09
CA LEU A 8 -22.67 -9.23 19.78
C LEU A 8 -23.21 -8.20 18.79
N ALA A 9 -24.54 -7.95 18.81
CA ALA A 9 -25.18 -6.98 17.93
C ALA A 9 -24.61 -5.55 18.03
N PRO A 10 -24.42 -4.95 19.23
CA PRO A 10 -23.81 -3.63 19.33
C PRO A 10 -22.35 -3.66 18.87
N THR A 11 -21.55 -4.68 19.21
CA THR A 11 -20.14 -4.73 18.79
C THR A 11 -19.96 -4.79 17.28
N LEU A 12 -20.81 -5.54 16.57
CA LEU A 12 -20.77 -5.61 15.11
C LEU A 12 -21.21 -4.29 14.46
N ALA A 13 -22.21 -3.61 15.01
CA ALA A 13 -22.64 -2.30 14.53
C ALA A 13 -21.55 -1.24 14.72
N HIS A 14 -20.89 -1.21 15.88
CA HIS A 14 -19.77 -0.29 16.14
C HIS A 14 -18.58 -0.57 15.23
N ALA A 15 -18.24 -1.85 15.03
CA ALA A 15 -17.21 -2.22 14.07
C ALA A 15 -17.58 -1.75 12.65
N ALA A 16 -18.79 -2.07 12.17
CA ALA A 16 -19.23 -1.66 10.83
C ALA A 16 -19.19 -0.14 10.62
N LEU A 17 -19.61 0.64 11.63
CA LEU A 17 -19.52 2.10 11.59
C LEU A 17 -18.07 2.59 11.53
N ALA A 18 -17.18 2.01 12.34
CA ALA A 18 -15.76 2.37 12.29
C ALA A 18 -15.12 2.07 10.92
N HIS A 19 -15.48 0.96 10.28
CA HIS A 19 -15.00 0.65 8.92
C HIS A 19 -15.61 1.62 7.89
N ALA A 20 -16.89 1.96 8.01
CA ALA A 20 -17.54 2.91 7.13
C ALA A 20 -16.89 4.31 7.22
N ASP A 21 -16.56 4.75 8.43
CA ASP A 21 -15.87 6.01 8.68
C ASP A 21 -14.48 6.05 8.04
N LEU A 22 -13.70 4.97 8.14
CA LEU A 22 -12.40 4.85 7.47
C LEU A 22 -12.52 4.95 5.95
N LEU A 23 -13.46 4.21 5.37
CA LEU A 23 -13.68 4.22 3.92
C LEU A 23 -14.17 5.59 3.44
N LEU A 24 -15.11 6.20 4.18
CA LEU A 24 -15.63 7.54 3.89
C LEU A 24 -14.52 8.59 3.96
N TYR A 25 -13.64 8.50 4.96
CA TYR A 25 -12.52 9.42 5.12
C TYR A 25 -11.46 9.27 4.00
N LEU A 26 -11.19 8.03 3.55
CA LEU A 26 -10.25 7.77 2.46
C LEU A 26 -10.82 8.05 1.07
N LEU A 27 -12.14 8.14 0.92
CA LEU A 27 -12.80 8.29 -0.37
C LEU A 27 -12.29 9.49 -1.19
N PRO A 28 -12.13 10.71 -0.65
CA PRO A 28 -11.60 11.83 -1.42
C PRO A 28 -10.17 11.58 -1.93
N SER A 29 -9.33 10.97 -1.09
CA SER A 29 -7.95 10.59 -1.44
C SER A 29 -7.93 9.55 -2.56
N ALA A 30 -8.82 8.55 -2.49
CA ALA A 30 -8.94 7.50 -3.49
C ALA A 30 -9.45 8.03 -4.85
N LEU A 31 -10.43 8.94 -4.83
CA LEU A 31 -10.93 9.61 -6.03
C LEU A 31 -9.83 10.47 -6.67
N LEU A 32 -9.09 11.23 -5.87
CA LEU A 32 -7.97 12.02 -6.35
C LEU A 32 -6.83 11.14 -6.86
N ALA A 33 -6.54 10.01 -6.21
CA ALA A 33 -5.57 9.02 -6.68
C ALA A 33 -5.95 8.49 -8.08
N ALA A 34 -7.21 8.10 -8.27
CA ALA A 34 -7.72 7.65 -9.56
C ALA A 34 -7.60 8.74 -10.64
N LEU A 35 -7.94 9.99 -10.29
CA LEU A 35 -7.82 11.14 -11.20
C LEU A 35 -6.36 11.41 -11.59
N LEU A 36 -5.46 11.51 -10.61
CA LEU A 36 -4.02 11.72 -10.84
C LEU A 36 -3.43 10.59 -11.68
N HIS A 37 -3.77 9.34 -11.39
CA HIS A 37 -3.34 8.20 -12.17
C HIS A 37 -3.80 8.32 -13.62
N ALA A 38 -5.09 8.61 -13.87
CA ALA A 38 -5.64 8.77 -15.21
C ALA A 38 -4.98 9.93 -15.99
N LEU A 39 -4.77 11.07 -15.33
CA LEU A 39 -4.17 12.26 -15.95
C LEU A 39 -2.67 12.08 -16.23
N SER A 40 -1.94 11.41 -15.33
CA SER A 40 -0.50 11.15 -15.49
C SER A 40 -0.16 10.28 -16.71
N ARG A 41 -1.11 9.43 -17.14
CA ARG A 41 -0.97 8.62 -18.36
C ARG A 41 -1.00 9.45 -19.64
N ARG A 42 -1.55 10.66 -19.59
CA ARG A 42 -1.74 11.53 -20.76
C ARG A 42 -0.83 12.75 -20.73
N HIS A 43 -0.58 13.31 -19.55
CA HIS A 43 0.20 14.53 -19.41
C HIS A 43 1.31 14.36 -18.36
N ALA A 44 2.55 14.52 -18.80
CA ALA A 44 3.74 14.34 -17.97
C ALA A 44 3.78 15.28 -16.75
N PHE A 45 3.10 16.43 -16.82
CA PHE A 45 2.96 17.36 -15.70
C PHE A 45 2.41 16.69 -14.43
N PHE A 46 1.45 15.77 -14.57
CA PHE A 46 0.86 15.09 -13.41
C PHE A 46 1.80 14.04 -12.77
N LEU A 47 2.91 13.69 -13.41
CA LEU A 47 3.90 12.78 -12.81
C LEU A 47 4.56 13.41 -11.58
N ALA A 48 4.71 14.74 -11.55
CA ALA A 48 5.26 15.45 -10.39
C ALA A 48 4.41 15.24 -9.13
N TRP A 49 3.09 15.16 -9.28
CA TRP A 49 2.15 14.91 -8.20
C TRP A 49 2.22 13.46 -7.65
N LEU A 50 2.75 12.53 -8.45
CA LEU A 50 2.97 11.14 -8.03
C LEU A 50 4.32 10.93 -7.34
N LEU A 51 5.21 11.93 -7.33
CA LEU A 51 6.55 11.80 -6.74
C LEU A 51 6.54 11.48 -5.24
N PRO A 52 5.67 12.05 -4.38
CA PRO A 52 5.63 11.66 -2.98
C PRO A 52 5.29 10.17 -2.80
N GLY A 53 4.41 9.64 -3.65
CA GLY A 53 4.05 8.21 -3.67
C GLY A 53 5.21 7.34 -4.13
N THR A 54 5.83 7.74 -5.23
CA THR A 54 7.03 7.09 -5.79
C THR A 54 8.16 7.05 -4.76
N PHE A 55 8.40 8.15 -4.04
CA PHE A 55 9.42 8.21 -3.01
C PHE A 55 9.17 7.18 -1.91
N MET A 56 7.93 7.07 -1.40
CA MET A 56 7.58 6.07 -0.38
C MET A 56 7.70 4.64 -0.91
N HIS A 57 7.30 4.40 -2.17
CA HIS A 57 7.43 3.11 -2.84
C HIS A 57 8.90 2.66 -2.91
N GLU A 58 9.77 3.50 -3.45
CA GLU A 58 11.19 3.18 -3.57
C GLU A 58 11.87 3.11 -2.19
N MET A 59 11.44 3.94 -1.23
CA MET A 59 11.94 3.87 0.14
C MET A 59 11.57 2.54 0.81
N ALA A 60 10.36 2.02 0.58
CA ALA A 60 9.95 0.72 1.08
C ALA A 60 10.85 -0.39 0.54
N HIS A 61 11.13 -0.39 -0.78
CA HIS A 61 12.09 -1.30 -1.39
C HIS A 61 13.49 -1.17 -0.77
N LEU A 62 13.98 0.06 -0.60
CA LEU A 62 15.30 0.33 -0.04
C LEU A 62 15.43 -0.22 1.38
N LEU A 63 14.44 0.05 2.24
CA LEU A 63 14.43 -0.41 3.63
C LEU A 63 14.32 -1.94 3.70
N ALA A 64 13.40 -2.54 2.94
CA ALA A 64 13.28 -3.99 2.85
C ALA A 64 14.59 -4.61 2.35
N ALA A 65 15.23 -4.02 1.35
CA ALA A 65 16.50 -4.48 0.82
C ALA A 65 17.63 -4.40 1.87
N ALA A 66 17.67 -3.34 2.66
CA ALA A 66 18.65 -3.17 3.73
C ALA A 66 18.49 -4.21 4.83
N VAL A 67 17.26 -4.42 5.33
CA VAL A 67 16.99 -5.34 6.45
C VAL A 67 17.02 -6.82 6.05
N THR A 68 16.87 -7.14 4.76
CA THR A 68 16.88 -8.52 4.24
C THR A 68 18.16 -8.88 3.48
N ASN A 69 19.22 -8.10 3.63
CA ASN A 69 20.53 -8.33 3.01
C ASN A 69 20.47 -8.42 1.47
N ALA A 70 19.57 -7.67 0.83
CA ALA A 70 19.49 -7.59 -0.63
C ALA A 70 20.59 -6.69 -1.25
N ARG A 71 21.34 -5.96 -0.41
CA ARG A 71 22.43 -5.04 -0.78
C ARG A 71 21.98 -3.99 -1.80
N PRO A 72 21.23 -2.95 -1.36
CA PRO A 72 20.86 -1.86 -2.25
C PRO A 72 22.13 -1.13 -2.75
N VAL A 73 22.20 -0.91 -4.06
CA VAL A 73 23.35 -0.28 -4.74
C VAL A 73 22.97 0.96 -5.54
N SER A 74 21.68 1.22 -5.76
CA SER A 74 21.21 2.44 -6.41
C SER A 74 19.82 2.80 -5.93
N PHE A 75 19.53 4.11 -5.92
CA PHE A 75 18.24 4.68 -5.58
C PHE A 75 18.02 5.93 -6.45
N SER A 76 16.87 6.05 -7.09
CA SER A 76 16.48 7.22 -7.87
C SER A 76 14.99 7.45 -7.76
N ILE A 77 14.60 8.72 -7.68
CA ILE A 77 13.20 9.20 -7.70
C ILE A 77 12.97 10.19 -8.85
N LEU A 78 13.97 10.35 -9.73
CA LEU A 78 13.90 11.26 -10.85
C LEU A 78 13.22 10.55 -12.04
N PRO A 79 12.08 11.07 -12.53
CA PRO A 79 11.40 10.49 -13.67
C PRO A 79 12.31 10.46 -14.89
N ARG A 80 12.43 9.29 -15.50
CA ARG A 80 13.16 9.10 -16.75
C ARG A 80 12.30 8.38 -17.77
N ARG A 81 12.42 8.77 -19.03
CA ARG A 81 11.71 8.12 -20.12
C ARG A 81 12.48 6.88 -20.55
N GLN A 82 11.81 5.73 -20.61
CA GLN A 82 12.36 4.49 -21.14
C GLN A 82 11.42 3.95 -22.22
N GLY A 83 11.84 4.09 -23.48
CA GLY A 83 11.00 3.77 -24.64
C GLY A 83 9.72 4.60 -24.65
N ASN A 84 8.57 3.92 -24.65
CA ASN A 84 7.25 4.57 -24.64
C ASN A 84 6.66 4.74 -23.23
N ALA A 85 7.41 4.43 -22.18
CA ALA A 85 6.95 4.50 -20.79
C ALA A 85 7.81 5.46 -19.95
N TRP A 86 7.22 5.95 -18.85
CA TRP A 86 7.94 6.69 -17.81
C TRP A 86 8.29 5.76 -16.66
N ILE A 87 9.55 5.80 -16.22
CA ILE A 87 10.01 5.22 -14.97
C ILE A 87 10.09 6.35 -13.97
N LEU A 88 9.30 6.29 -12.91
CA LEU A 88 9.24 7.35 -11.89
C LEU A 88 10.34 7.20 -10.84
N GLY A 89 10.63 5.98 -10.43
CA GLY A 89 11.64 5.66 -9.43
C GLY A 89 12.28 4.30 -9.72
N THR A 90 13.44 4.07 -9.09
CA THR A 90 14.13 2.77 -9.14
C THR A 90 15.00 2.55 -7.91
N VAL A 91 14.92 1.36 -7.33
CA VAL A 91 15.93 0.78 -6.43
C VAL A 91 16.63 -0.40 -7.10
N GLY A 92 17.96 -0.36 -7.16
CA GLY A 92 18.78 -1.49 -7.63
C GLY A 92 19.39 -2.25 -6.45
N CYS A 93 19.36 -3.58 -6.51
CA CYS A 93 19.90 -4.47 -5.48
C CYS A 93 20.93 -5.44 -6.09
N ALA A 94 22.06 -5.64 -5.42
CA ALA A 94 23.16 -6.51 -5.88
C ALA A 94 23.09 -7.95 -5.34
N ASN A 95 22.21 -8.23 -4.36
CA ASN A 95 22.11 -9.54 -3.73
C ASN A 95 20.66 -9.98 -3.52
N ILE A 96 19.88 -9.95 -4.60
CA ILE A 96 18.59 -10.63 -4.62
C ILE A 96 18.80 -12.15 -4.61
N ARG A 97 18.09 -12.83 -3.72
CA ARG A 97 18.13 -14.29 -3.51
C ARG A 97 16.71 -14.81 -3.32
N TRP A 98 16.57 -16.14 -3.37
CA TRP A 98 15.31 -16.85 -3.15
C TRP A 98 14.68 -16.59 -1.77
N TYR A 99 15.44 -16.10 -0.79
CA TYR A 99 14.94 -15.89 0.58
C TYR A 99 14.52 -14.45 0.88
N ASN A 100 14.96 -13.47 0.09
CA ASN A 100 14.69 -12.05 0.35
C ASN A 100 13.83 -11.38 -0.71
N GLY A 101 13.70 -11.97 -1.91
CA GLY A 101 12.93 -11.38 -3.01
C GLY A 101 11.45 -11.18 -2.68
N LEU A 102 10.82 -12.05 -1.86
CA LEU A 102 9.45 -11.87 -1.39
C LEU A 102 9.29 -10.56 -0.61
N PHE A 103 10.15 -10.34 0.38
CA PHE A 103 10.08 -9.17 1.24
C PHE A 103 10.41 -7.89 0.49
N VAL A 104 11.41 -7.91 -0.38
CA VAL A 104 11.75 -6.75 -1.22
C VAL A 104 10.61 -6.48 -2.20
N GLY A 105 10.17 -7.46 -2.99
CA GLY A 105 9.13 -7.27 -3.99
C GLY A 105 7.79 -6.80 -3.40
N LEU A 106 7.39 -7.28 -2.22
CA LEU A 106 6.13 -6.86 -1.61
C LEU A 106 6.26 -5.63 -0.69
N ALA A 107 7.47 -5.09 -0.50
CA ALA A 107 7.71 -3.95 0.38
C ALA A 107 6.79 -2.75 0.12
N PRO A 108 6.47 -2.37 -1.13
CA PRO A 108 5.56 -1.25 -1.40
C PRO A 108 4.19 -1.36 -0.76
N MET A 109 3.70 -2.57 -0.46
CA MET A 109 2.40 -2.75 0.19
C MET A 109 2.37 -2.10 1.58
N LEU A 110 3.53 -1.96 2.24
CA LEU A 110 3.65 -1.25 3.52
C LEU A 110 3.29 0.23 3.41
N VAL A 111 3.38 0.84 2.22
CA VAL A 111 2.97 2.24 1.99
C VAL A 111 1.49 2.44 2.31
N LEU A 112 0.65 1.41 2.13
CA LEU A 112 -0.78 1.47 2.46
C LEU A 112 -1.05 1.70 3.96
N ALA A 113 -0.10 1.35 4.83
CA ALA A 113 -0.22 1.60 6.27
C ALA A 113 -0.31 3.09 6.59
N LEU A 114 0.25 3.97 5.75
CA LEU A 114 0.21 5.42 5.97
C LEU A 114 -1.20 5.98 5.75
N PRO A 115 -1.87 5.80 4.58
CA PRO A 115 -3.26 6.24 4.42
C PRO A 115 -4.20 5.62 5.46
N VAL A 116 -4.07 4.32 5.73
CA VAL A 116 -4.92 3.64 6.72
C VAL A 116 -4.68 4.18 8.13
N GLY A 117 -3.42 4.36 8.54
CA GLY A 117 -3.07 4.90 9.85
C GLY A 117 -3.56 6.33 10.06
N VAL A 118 -3.46 7.19 9.03
CA VAL A 118 -4.01 8.55 9.06
C VAL A 118 -5.53 8.52 9.19
N ALA A 119 -6.21 7.67 8.42
CA ALA A 119 -7.65 7.52 8.52
C ALA A 119 -8.07 7.07 9.92
N VAL A 120 -7.42 6.05 10.50
CA VAL A 120 -7.67 5.57 11.87
C VAL A 120 -7.47 6.70 12.88
N TRP A 121 -6.41 7.49 12.74
CA TRP A 121 -6.14 8.61 13.64
C TRP A 121 -7.22 9.71 13.54
N ARG A 122 -7.67 10.03 12.33
CA ARG A 122 -8.67 11.09 12.09
C ARG A 122 -10.08 10.68 12.44
N THR A 123 -10.45 9.42 12.26
CA THR A 123 -11.81 8.93 12.53
C THR A 123 -11.99 8.34 13.94
N ARG A 124 -10.95 8.36 14.80
CA ARG A 124 -11.01 7.81 16.17
C ARG A 124 -12.14 8.36 17.05
N HIS A 125 -12.66 9.55 16.73
CA HIS A 125 -13.77 10.19 17.43
C HIS A 125 -14.99 10.43 16.51
N GLY A 126 -15.09 9.69 15.40
CA GLY A 126 -16.03 9.92 14.32
C GLY A 126 -15.45 10.79 13.19
N VAL A 127 -16.13 10.81 12.04
CA VAL A 127 -15.73 11.61 10.88
C VAL A 127 -16.08 13.09 11.11
N ALA A 128 -15.06 13.94 11.14
CA ALA A 128 -15.19 15.38 11.09
C ALA A 128 -14.27 15.92 9.98
N TRP A 129 -14.79 16.82 9.15
CA TRP A 129 -14.05 17.41 8.04
C TRP A 129 -13.57 18.81 8.38
N GLU A 130 -12.27 19.03 8.24
CA GLU A 130 -11.57 20.29 8.43
C GLU A 130 -10.91 20.72 7.12
N TRP A 131 -10.54 22.00 7.00
CA TRP A 131 -9.86 22.50 5.80
C TRP A 131 -8.52 21.79 5.54
N ASP A 132 -7.83 21.38 6.60
CA ASP A 132 -6.57 20.64 6.51
C ASP A 132 -6.75 19.24 5.91
N ASP A 133 -7.96 18.66 5.99
CA ASP A 133 -8.25 17.35 5.41
C ASP A 133 -8.16 17.36 3.87
N ALA A 134 -8.31 18.52 3.23
CA ALA A 134 -8.07 18.66 1.79
C ALA A 134 -6.58 18.46 1.45
N TRP A 135 -5.68 19.02 2.27
CA TRP A 135 -4.23 18.83 2.10
C TRP A 135 -3.81 17.40 2.44
N ILE A 136 -4.38 16.82 3.48
CA ILE A 136 -4.17 15.41 3.83
C ILE A 136 -4.61 14.53 2.65
N ALA A 137 -5.80 14.76 2.09
CA ALA A 137 -6.29 13.99 0.96
C ALA A 137 -5.36 14.09 -0.26
N ALA A 138 -4.83 15.29 -0.54
CA ALA A 138 -3.86 15.51 -1.60
C ALA A 138 -2.52 14.77 -1.36
N LEU A 139 -2.07 14.66 -0.11
CA LEU A 139 -0.85 13.94 0.25
C LEU A 139 -1.02 12.42 0.29
N LEU A 140 -2.20 11.93 0.68
CA LEU A 140 -2.52 10.49 0.70
C LEU A 140 -2.76 9.92 -0.70
N ALA A 141 -3.35 10.71 -1.60
CA ALA A 141 -3.66 10.29 -2.96
C ALA A 141 -2.48 9.61 -3.71
N PRO A 142 -1.27 10.18 -3.80
CA PRO A 142 -0.15 9.53 -4.48
C PRO A 142 0.30 8.23 -3.77
N GLN A 143 0.12 8.12 -2.45
CA GLN A 143 0.42 6.88 -1.72
C GLN A 143 -0.56 5.75 -2.09
N LEU A 144 -1.82 6.10 -2.28
CA LEU A 144 -2.87 5.18 -2.75
C LEU A 144 -2.68 4.75 -4.22
N VAL A 145 -1.92 5.52 -5.02
CA VAL A 145 -1.49 5.08 -6.35
C VAL A 145 -0.28 4.15 -6.26
N SER A 146 0.67 4.47 -5.38
CA SER A 146 2.00 3.84 -5.36
C SER A 146 2.16 2.63 -4.45
N TRP A 147 1.16 2.23 -3.65
CA TRP A 147 1.31 1.08 -2.75
C TRP A 147 1.35 -0.29 -3.46
N LEU A 148 0.83 -0.38 -4.69
CA LEU A 148 0.78 -1.65 -5.42
C LEU A 148 2.17 -2.03 -5.96
N PRO A 149 2.63 -3.27 -5.75
CA PRO A 149 3.83 -3.77 -6.38
C PRO A 149 3.71 -3.76 -7.91
N SER A 150 4.80 -3.39 -8.58
CA SER A 150 4.91 -3.41 -10.03
C SER A 150 5.02 -4.86 -10.57
N SER A 151 4.93 -5.01 -11.90
CA SER A 151 5.15 -6.32 -12.54
C SER A 151 6.59 -6.85 -12.34
N ALA A 152 7.56 -5.98 -12.11
CA ALA A 152 8.93 -6.39 -11.78
C ALA A 152 8.99 -6.90 -10.33
N ASP A 153 8.30 -6.22 -9.43
CA ASP A 153 8.25 -6.56 -8.01
C ASP A 153 7.56 -7.90 -7.77
N TRP A 154 6.46 -8.17 -8.48
CA TRP A 154 5.81 -9.48 -8.45
C TRP A 154 6.73 -10.60 -8.94
N ARG A 155 7.53 -10.35 -9.99
CA ARG A 155 8.52 -11.34 -10.45
C ARG A 155 9.59 -11.58 -9.39
N LEU A 156 10.02 -10.53 -8.70
CA LEU A 156 10.98 -10.64 -7.60
C LEU A 156 10.41 -11.46 -6.44
N ALA A 157 9.16 -11.21 -6.08
CA ALA A 157 8.46 -11.95 -5.05
C ALA A 157 8.29 -13.43 -5.43
N LEU A 158 7.89 -13.71 -6.67
CA LEU A 158 7.72 -15.07 -7.16
C LEU A 158 9.04 -15.81 -7.38
N HIS A 159 10.16 -15.10 -7.60
CA HIS A 159 11.49 -15.70 -7.61
C HIS A 159 11.82 -16.38 -6.26
N SER A 160 11.24 -15.87 -5.16
CA SER A 160 11.31 -16.48 -3.83
C SER A 160 10.31 -17.61 -3.63
N TRP A 161 10.14 -18.46 -4.66
CA TRP A 161 9.04 -19.42 -4.76
C TRP A 161 8.81 -20.31 -3.53
N PRO A 162 9.82 -20.81 -2.77
CA PRO A 162 9.55 -21.66 -1.61
C PRO A 162 8.85 -20.87 -0.50
N ILE A 163 9.30 -19.63 -0.27
CA ILE A 163 8.72 -18.76 0.76
C ILE A 163 7.36 -18.25 0.31
N SER A 164 7.23 -17.87 -0.97
CA SER A 164 5.95 -17.41 -1.54
C SER A 164 4.87 -18.49 -1.49
N LEU A 165 5.23 -19.75 -1.75
CA LEU A 165 4.33 -20.89 -1.62
C LEU A 165 3.93 -21.12 -0.15
N ALA A 166 4.90 -21.11 0.77
CA ALA A 166 4.62 -21.26 2.19
C ALA A 166 3.69 -20.14 2.71
N ALA A 167 3.94 -18.89 2.32
CA ALA A 167 3.10 -17.75 2.67
C ALA A 167 1.67 -17.91 2.11
N ALA A 168 1.51 -18.37 0.88
CA ALA A 168 0.21 -18.62 0.27
C ALA A 168 -0.57 -19.72 0.99
N ILE A 169 0.10 -20.82 1.39
CA ILE A 169 -0.51 -21.91 2.16
C ILE A 169 -0.99 -21.39 3.52
N LEU A 170 -0.13 -20.69 4.27
CA LEU A 170 -0.49 -20.13 5.57
C LEU A 170 -1.66 -19.15 5.49
N LEU A 171 -1.67 -18.29 4.47
CA LEU A 171 -2.77 -17.36 4.21
C LEU A 171 -4.07 -18.11 3.88
N GLY A 172 -4.00 -19.13 3.03
CA GLY A 172 -5.15 -19.98 2.70
C GLY A 172 -5.70 -20.71 3.93
N MET A 173 -4.83 -21.26 4.78
CA MET A 173 -5.23 -21.88 6.05
C MET A 173 -5.90 -20.89 6.99
N PHE A 174 -5.36 -19.67 7.11
CA PHE A 174 -5.96 -18.61 7.92
C PHE A 174 -7.39 -18.29 7.47
N PHE A 175 -7.61 -18.10 6.16
CA PHE A 175 -8.96 -17.85 5.63
C PHE A 175 -9.89 -19.05 5.78
N TRP A 176 -9.39 -20.27 5.58
CA TRP A 176 -10.16 -21.49 5.79
C TRP A 176 -10.65 -21.58 7.25
N MET A 177 -9.75 -21.38 8.22
CA MET A 177 -10.12 -21.40 9.63
C MET A 177 -11.09 -20.29 10.01
N GLY A 178 -10.91 -19.07 9.47
CA GLY A 178 -11.80 -17.94 9.73
C GLY A 178 -13.18 -18.05 9.10
N GLY A 179 -13.33 -18.82 8.00
CA GLY A 179 -14.63 -19.09 7.37
C GLY A 179 -15.44 -20.21 8.04
N HIS A 180 -14.84 -20.95 8.97
CA HIS A 180 -15.46 -22.06 9.70
C HIS A 180 -15.62 -21.78 11.21
N ALA A 181 -15.30 -20.56 11.67
CA ALA A 181 -15.50 -20.08 13.03
C ALA A 181 -16.77 -19.22 13.13
#